data_AF-A0A3N5ZL15-F1
#
_entry.id   AF-A0A3N5ZL15-F1
#
_cell.length_a   1.000
_cell.length_b   1.000
_cell.length_c   1.000
_cell.angle_alpha   90.00
_cell.angle_beta   90.00
_cell.angle_gamma   90.00
#
_symmetry.space_group_name_H-M   'P 1'
#
loop_
_entity.id
_entity.type
_entity.pdbx_description
1 polymer ?
#
loop_
_entity_poly.entity_id
_entity_poly.type
_entity_poly.pdbx_seq_one_letter_code
_entity_poly.pdbx_strand_id
1 'polypeptide(L)'
;MRKPENLVLIVGAAVVLGIVARSGYFIWTVTHPSPYRGPAFETREAASKLFRIRVTAYKELNGGIFPGAYYVLTTNARNSIVWKEILTVRDDDPRPIPTDSVRVVDSQTGFFWMNTSYAVTRDAGGTWAVWDTEKELLERRHIKQVSIERDGTGKMTLYGKEVLSLVTTDYGVRWHRD
;
A
#
# COMPACT_ATOMS: atom_id res chain seq x y z
N MET A 1 38.49 4.02 -80.02
CA MET A 1 39.48 4.67 -79.12
C MET A 1 38.92 6.02 -78.66
N ARG A 2 38.28 6.07 -77.48
CA ARG A 2 38.08 7.24 -76.59
C ARG A 2 37.35 6.75 -75.32
N LYS A 3 37.75 7.32 -74.18
CA LYS A 3 37.66 6.85 -72.79
C LYS A 3 36.23 6.71 -72.23
N PRO A 4 36.03 5.89 -71.17
CA PRO A 4 34.87 5.99 -70.28
C PRO A 4 35.11 7.06 -69.21
N GLU A 5 34.10 7.90 -68.96
CA GLU A 5 34.04 8.75 -67.77
C GLU A 5 33.04 8.18 -66.78
N ASN A 6 33.45 8.22 -65.53
CA ASN A 6 32.81 7.61 -64.38
C ASN A 6 31.67 8.49 -63.82
N LEU A 7 30.86 7.80 -63.00
CA LEU A 7 30.42 8.24 -61.67
C LEU A 7 29.18 9.15 -61.56
N VAL A 8 28.16 8.63 -60.85
CA VAL A 8 27.63 9.15 -59.56
C VAL A 8 26.11 9.10 -59.47
N LEU A 9 25.64 8.40 -58.42
CA LEU A 9 24.44 8.53 -57.58
C LEU A 9 23.10 8.89 -58.27
N ILE A 10 21.95 8.31 -57.90
CA ILE A 10 21.27 8.46 -56.61
C ILE A 10 20.25 7.32 -56.52
N VAL A 11 20.37 6.42 -55.54
CA VAL A 11 19.25 5.53 -55.14
C VAL A 11 18.36 6.34 -54.22
N GLY A 12 17.36 6.99 -54.82
CA GLY A 12 16.33 7.75 -54.15
C GLY A 12 15.03 6.96 -54.07
N ALA A 13 14.50 6.88 -52.85
CA ALA A 13 13.08 6.81 -52.52
C ALA A 13 12.25 5.64 -53.07
N ALA A 14 12.09 4.59 -52.26
CA ALA A 14 10.81 3.89 -52.12
C ALA A 14 10.84 3.05 -50.83
N VAL A 15 10.20 3.52 -49.76
CA VAL A 15 9.19 2.81 -48.93
C VAL A 15 8.82 3.79 -47.81
N VAL A 16 7.96 4.75 -48.14
CA VAL A 16 7.09 5.41 -47.17
C VAL A 16 5.68 5.05 -47.61
N LEU A 17 5.04 4.16 -46.84
CA LEU A 17 3.58 4.00 -46.63
C LEU A 17 3.33 2.56 -46.19
N GLY A 18 3.61 2.29 -44.91
CA GLY A 18 3.35 0.97 -44.32
C GLY A 18 3.71 0.79 -42.85
N ILE A 19 4.21 1.82 -42.14
CA ILE A 19 4.51 1.73 -40.69
C ILE A 19 4.21 3.09 -40.03
N VAL A 20 2.92 3.43 -39.88
CA VAL A 20 2.54 4.59 -39.03
C VAL A 20 1.43 4.26 -38.02
N ALA A 21 0.76 3.10 -38.12
CA ALA A 21 -0.33 2.76 -37.20
C ALA A 21 0.05 1.80 -36.05
N ARG A 22 1.33 1.46 -35.85
CA ARG A 22 1.79 0.61 -34.73
C ARG A 22 2.76 1.30 -33.75
N SER A 23 3.20 2.51 -34.05
CA SER A 23 4.23 3.22 -33.28
C SER A 23 3.69 4.03 -32.10
N GLY A 24 2.38 4.27 -32.04
CA GLY A 24 1.76 5.09 -30.98
C GLY A 24 1.61 4.40 -29.63
N TYR A 25 1.46 3.08 -29.62
CA TYR A 25 1.28 2.32 -28.37
C TYR A 25 2.61 1.93 -27.69
N PHE A 26 3.72 1.88 -28.44
CA PHE A 26 5.02 1.42 -27.92
C PHE A 26 5.84 2.54 -27.25
N ILE A 27 5.51 3.82 -27.51
CA ILE A 27 6.23 4.96 -26.90
C ILE A 27 5.68 5.30 -25.51
N TRP A 28 4.44 4.91 -25.19
CA TRP A 28 3.80 5.30 -23.93
C TRP A 28 4.35 4.56 -22.69
N THR A 29 4.87 3.35 -22.85
CA THR A 29 5.36 2.53 -21.72
C THR A 29 6.78 2.88 -21.26
N VAL A 30 7.54 3.65 -22.04
CA VAL A 30 8.95 4.00 -21.71
C VAL A 30 9.04 5.31 -20.92
N THR A 31 7.98 6.12 -20.86
CA THR A 31 8.05 7.48 -20.25
C THR A 31 7.23 7.66 -18.98
N HIS A 32 6.52 6.64 -18.49
CA HIS A 32 5.73 6.74 -17.25
C HIS A 32 6.34 5.86 -16.15
N PRO A 33 7.25 6.41 -15.31
CA PRO A 33 7.78 5.67 -14.18
C PRO A 33 6.66 5.12 -13.30
N SER A 34 6.81 3.89 -12.81
CA SER A 34 5.83 3.26 -11.90
C SER A 34 5.61 4.13 -10.66
N PRO A 35 4.38 4.15 -10.10
CA PRO A 35 4.09 4.89 -8.88
C PRO A 35 5.01 4.48 -7.73
N TYR A 36 5.44 5.45 -6.91
CA TYR A 36 6.32 5.19 -5.76
C TYR A 36 6.05 6.13 -4.59
N ARG A 37 6.63 5.80 -3.42
CA ARG A 37 6.49 6.57 -2.17
C ARG A 37 7.26 7.89 -2.25
N GLY A 38 6.54 9.01 -2.19
CA GLY A 38 7.09 10.36 -2.06
C GLY A 38 7.37 10.77 -0.61
N PRO A 39 7.33 12.07 -0.30
CA PRO A 39 7.49 12.58 1.04
C PRO A 39 6.39 12.11 2.00
N ALA A 40 6.76 11.87 3.25
CA ALA A 40 5.81 11.65 4.34
C ALA A 40 5.02 12.95 4.62
N PHE A 41 3.73 12.83 4.91
CA PHE A 41 2.88 13.97 5.26
C PHE A 41 2.08 13.78 6.57
N GLU A 42 1.92 12.55 7.04
CA GLU A 42 1.32 12.27 8.36
C GLU A 42 2.04 11.08 9.02
N THR A 43 2.15 11.08 10.35
CA THR A 43 2.65 9.95 11.12
C THR A 43 1.90 9.83 12.44
N ARG A 44 1.56 8.60 12.81
CA ARG A 44 1.02 8.25 14.13
C ARG A 44 1.88 7.16 14.75
N GLU A 45 2.08 7.24 16.06
CA GLU A 45 2.90 6.29 16.80
C GLU A 45 2.20 5.91 18.11
N ALA A 46 2.30 4.64 18.49
CA ALA A 46 1.98 4.16 19.82
C ALA A 46 3.16 3.35 20.36
N ALA A 47 3.36 3.39 21.67
CA ALA A 47 4.51 2.77 22.31
C ALA A 47 4.11 2.03 23.59
N SER A 48 4.71 0.85 23.77
CA SER A 48 4.71 0.08 25.01
C SER A 48 6.09 0.18 25.69
N LYS A 49 6.26 -0.52 26.82
CA LYS A 49 7.59 -0.68 27.45
C LYS A 49 8.57 -1.47 26.58
N LEU A 50 8.09 -2.36 25.71
CA LEU A 50 8.93 -3.28 24.95
C LEU A 50 9.10 -2.88 23.49
N PHE A 51 8.13 -2.19 22.89
CA PHE A 51 8.16 -1.89 21.47
C PHE A 51 7.37 -0.63 21.10
N ARG A 52 7.53 -0.21 19.85
CA ARG A 52 6.86 0.92 19.22
C ARG A 52 6.22 0.46 17.91
N ILE A 53 5.08 1.06 17.60
CA ILE A 53 4.36 0.88 16.34
C ILE A 53 4.19 2.26 15.73
N ARG A 54 4.50 2.40 14.45
CA ARG A 54 4.35 3.65 13.72
C ARG A 54 3.69 3.38 12.39
N VAL A 55 2.70 4.19 12.05
CA VAL A 55 2.21 4.30 10.68
C VAL A 55 2.61 5.66 10.12
N THR A 56 3.13 5.67 8.90
CA THR A 56 3.47 6.88 8.17
C THR A 56 2.73 6.89 6.83
N ALA A 57 2.04 7.99 6.54
CA ALA A 57 1.42 8.24 5.25
C ALA A 57 2.39 9.01 4.34
N TYR A 58 2.60 8.50 3.13
CA TYR A 58 3.46 9.06 2.10
C TYR A 58 2.62 9.43 0.89
N LYS A 59 2.91 10.58 0.27
CA LYS A 59 2.30 10.95 -1.01
C LYS A 59 2.68 9.93 -2.08
N GLU A 60 1.77 9.53 -2.95
CA GLU A 60 2.14 8.82 -4.16
C GLU A 60 2.71 9.79 -5.20
N LEU A 61 3.89 9.47 -5.73
CA LEU A 61 4.45 10.15 -6.90
C LEU A 61 4.27 9.26 -8.12
N ASN A 62 4.04 9.87 -9.28
CA ASN A 62 3.79 9.20 -10.56
C ASN A 62 2.54 8.28 -10.59
N GLY A 63 1.53 8.55 -9.75
CA GLY A 63 0.22 7.86 -9.76
C GLY A 63 -0.71 8.25 -10.92
N GLY A 64 -0.27 9.11 -11.85
CA GLY A 64 -1.11 9.64 -12.92
C GLY A 64 -1.91 10.87 -12.51
N ILE A 65 -3.15 10.97 -13.00
CA ILE A 65 -4.03 12.14 -12.81
C ILE A 65 -4.58 12.23 -11.37
N PHE A 66 -4.68 11.08 -10.68
CA PHE A 66 -5.19 10.99 -9.32
C PHE A 66 -4.11 10.39 -8.40
N PRO A 67 -3.32 11.23 -7.70
CA PRO A 67 -2.27 10.71 -6.83
C PRO A 67 -2.87 10.07 -5.57
N GLY A 68 -2.56 8.80 -5.34
CA GLY A 68 -2.91 8.10 -4.11
C GLY A 68 -1.97 8.42 -2.93
N ALA A 69 -1.96 7.52 -1.95
CA ALA A 69 -1.05 7.54 -0.81
C ALA A 69 -0.62 6.13 -0.41
N TYR A 70 0.54 6.03 0.21
CA TYR A 70 1.02 4.81 0.84
C TYR A 70 0.99 4.96 2.36
N TYR A 71 0.38 4.02 3.05
CA TYR A 71 0.41 3.90 4.51
C TYR A 71 1.34 2.75 4.88
N VAL A 72 2.45 3.08 5.52
CA VAL A 72 3.49 2.11 5.87
C VAL A 72 3.46 1.89 7.37
N LEU A 73 3.09 0.67 7.77
CA LEU A 73 3.21 0.19 9.12
C LEU A 73 4.64 -0.28 9.38
N THR A 74 5.25 0.29 10.40
CA THR A 74 6.59 -0.07 10.87
C THR A 74 6.56 -0.37 12.37
N THR A 75 7.48 -1.23 12.80
CA THR A 75 7.68 -1.54 14.21
C THR A 75 9.14 -1.49 14.60
N ASN A 76 9.39 -1.31 15.89
CA ASN A 76 10.72 -1.19 16.43
C ASN A 76 10.72 -1.60 17.91
N ALA A 77 11.70 -2.41 18.32
CA ALA A 77 11.93 -2.70 19.75
C ALA A 77 12.31 -1.40 20.47
N ARG A 78 11.85 -1.19 21.72
CA ARG A 78 11.95 0.10 22.43
C ARG A 78 13.36 0.73 22.44
N ASN A 79 14.40 -0.11 22.51
CA ASN A 79 15.80 0.30 22.60
C ASN A 79 16.56 0.21 21.26
N SER A 80 15.86 -0.08 20.16
CA SER A 80 16.44 -0.14 18.82
C SER A 80 16.19 1.18 18.08
N ILE A 81 17.09 1.54 17.17
CA ILE A 81 16.88 2.64 16.21
C ILE A 81 16.37 2.13 14.86
N VAL A 82 16.38 0.81 14.63
CA VAL A 82 16.05 0.19 13.35
C VAL A 82 14.54 -0.08 13.27
N TRP A 83 13.86 0.57 12.33
CA TRP A 83 12.45 0.33 12.04
C TRP A 83 12.32 -0.80 11.01
N LYS A 84 11.47 -1.78 11.30
CA LYS A 84 11.10 -2.87 10.40
C LYS A 84 9.76 -2.56 9.77
N GLU A 85 9.69 -2.55 8.44
CA GLU A 85 8.41 -2.47 7.71
C GLU A 85 7.65 -3.79 7.84
N ILE A 86 6.36 -3.70 8.14
CA ILE A 86 5.47 -4.84 8.37
C ILE A 86 4.44 -4.95 7.26
N LEU A 87 3.81 -3.83 6.92
CA LEU A 87 2.72 -3.77 5.96
C LEU A 87 2.76 -2.43 5.24
N THR A 88 2.48 -2.45 3.94
CA THR A 88 2.24 -1.24 3.14
C THR A 88 0.88 -1.36 2.48
N VAL A 89 0.03 -0.37 2.72
CA VAL A 89 -1.29 -0.24 2.08
C VAL A 89 -1.24 0.94 1.12
N ARG A 90 -1.64 0.73 -0.13
CA ARG A 90 -1.84 1.80 -1.11
C ARG A 90 -3.33 2.16 -1.15
N ASP A 91 -3.65 3.43 -1.11
CA ASP A 91 -5.03 3.93 -1.26
C ASP A 91 -5.08 4.99 -2.37
N ASP A 92 -6.02 4.83 -3.28
CA ASP A 92 -6.25 5.79 -4.38
C ASP A 92 -7.05 7.00 -3.91
N ASP A 93 -7.72 6.91 -2.75
CA ASP A 93 -8.44 8.00 -2.09
C ASP A 93 -7.85 8.25 -0.69
N PRO A 94 -6.74 9.02 -0.60
CA PRO A 94 -6.02 9.22 0.65
C PRO A 94 -6.89 9.89 1.71
N ARG A 95 -6.95 9.25 2.88
CA ARG A 95 -7.63 9.78 4.07
C ARG A 95 -6.64 10.01 5.21
N PRO A 96 -6.94 10.94 6.14
CA PRO A 96 -6.15 11.08 7.36
C PRO A 96 -6.06 9.77 8.13
N ILE A 97 -4.93 9.53 8.79
CA ILE A 97 -4.73 8.34 9.62
C ILE A 97 -5.68 8.45 10.83
N PRO A 98 -6.64 7.51 11.03
CA PRO A 98 -7.56 7.59 12.15
C PRO A 98 -6.83 7.62 13.48
N THR A 99 -7.26 8.44 14.43
CA THR A 99 -6.55 8.61 15.72
C THR A 99 -6.35 7.30 16.48
N ASP A 100 -7.35 6.42 16.43
CA ASP A 100 -7.35 5.12 17.12
C ASP A 100 -6.89 3.95 16.21
N SER A 101 -6.29 4.27 15.05
CA SER A 101 -5.78 3.27 14.10
C SER A 101 -4.54 2.54 14.56
N VAL A 102 -3.73 3.13 15.44
CA VAL A 102 -2.52 2.52 16.00
C VAL A 102 -2.64 2.52 17.51
N ARG A 103 -2.67 1.33 18.11
CA ARG A 103 -2.83 1.20 19.56
C ARG A 103 -1.98 0.07 20.12
N VAL A 104 -1.57 0.28 21.37
CA VAL A 104 -0.92 -0.73 22.21
C VAL A 104 -1.92 -1.10 23.30
N VAL A 105 -2.21 -2.39 23.44
CA VAL A 105 -3.17 -2.94 24.40
C VAL A 105 -2.48 -3.22 25.74
N ASP A 106 -1.28 -3.80 25.68
CA ASP A 106 -0.42 -4.13 26.82
C ASP A 106 1.08 -4.09 26.42
N SER A 107 1.99 -4.63 27.23
CA SER A 107 3.43 -4.60 26.91
C SER A 107 3.83 -5.36 25.65
N GLN A 108 3.10 -6.41 25.26
CA GLN A 108 3.40 -7.31 24.14
C GLN A 108 2.43 -7.16 22.99
N THR A 109 1.20 -6.72 23.26
CA THR A 109 0.13 -6.66 22.28
C THR A 109 -0.09 -5.26 21.75
N GLY A 110 -0.16 -5.14 20.43
CA GLY A 110 -0.57 -3.92 19.77
C GLY A 110 -1.03 -4.18 18.35
N PHE A 111 -1.84 -3.27 17.83
CA PHE A 111 -2.49 -3.44 16.55
C PHE A 111 -2.49 -2.14 15.74
N PHE A 112 -2.70 -2.34 14.45
CA PHE A 112 -2.90 -1.32 13.45
C PHE A 112 -4.11 -1.66 12.60
N TRP A 113 -4.86 -0.66 12.16
CA TRP A 113 -5.80 -0.82 11.06
C TRP A 113 -5.82 0.42 10.16
N MET A 114 -5.90 0.21 8.86
CA MET A 114 -6.12 1.29 7.90
C MET A 114 -6.79 0.73 6.66
N ASN A 115 -7.79 1.46 6.18
CA ASN A 115 -8.49 1.13 4.96
C ASN A 115 -9.07 -0.30 4.96
N THR A 116 -8.46 -1.22 4.24
CA THR A 116 -8.90 -2.62 4.08
C THR A 116 -8.13 -3.60 4.96
N SER A 117 -7.10 -3.14 5.68
CA SER A 117 -6.15 -4.02 6.38
C SER A 117 -6.12 -3.80 7.88
N TYR A 118 -5.98 -4.90 8.61
CA TYR A 118 -5.73 -4.97 10.05
C TYR A 118 -4.45 -5.78 10.28
N ALA A 119 -3.62 -5.36 11.24
CA ALA A 119 -2.42 -6.08 11.62
C ALA A 119 -2.25 -6.09 13.14
N VAL A 120 -1.91 -7.23 13.71
CA VAL A 120 -1.72 -7.39 15.15
C VAL A 120 -0.44 -8.16 15.47
N THR A 121 0.25 -7.71 16.51
CA THR A 121 1.34 -8.43 17.17
C THR A 121 0.91 -8.82 18.58
N ARG A 122 1.37 -9.98 19.04
CA ARG A 122 1.21 -10.47 20.43
C ARG A 122 2.55 -10.75 21.12
N ASP A 123 3.67 -10.44 20.46
CA ASP A 123 5.03 -10.72 20.92
C ASP A 123 5.95 -9.50 20.81
N ALA A 124 5.40 -8.31 21.09
CA ALA A 124 6.10 -7.02 21.06
C ALA A 124 6.74 -6.67 19.70
N GLY A 125 6.05 -7.00 18.60
CA GLY A 125 6.44 -6.67 17.24
C GLY A 125 7.36 -7.70 16.57
N GLY A 126 7.57 -8.86 17.19
CA GLY A 126 8.35 -9.96 16.61
C GLY A 126 7.66 -10.57 15.40
N THR A 127 6.40 -10.92 15.55
CA THR A 127 5.53 -11.51 14.52
C THR A 127 4.23 -10.72 14.39
N TRP A 128 3.67 -10.73 13.18
CA TRP A 128 2.46 -10.00 12.85
C TRP A 128 1.49 -10.91 12.11
N ALA A 129 0.25 -10.96 12.58
CA ALA A 129 -0.87 -11.50 11.82
C ALA A 129 -1.53 -10.34 11.06
N VAL A 130 -1.76 -10.53 9.76
CA VAL A 130 -2.39 -9.54 8.90
C VAL A 130 -3.70 -10.11 8.39
N TRP A 131 -4.76 -9.34 8.55
CA TRP A 131 -6.09 -9.61 8.03
C TRP A 131 -6.45 -8.54 7.01
N ASP A 132 -7.04 -8.93 5.88
CA ASP A 132 -7.31 -8.02 4.76
C ASP A 132 -8.70 -8.30 4.20
N THR A 133 -9.58 -7.30 4.22
CA THR A 133 -10.94 -7.41 3.69
C THR A 133 -10.99 -7.94 2.26
N GLU A 134 -10.01 -7.58 1.41
CA GLU A 134 -9.99 -7.98 -0.01
C GLU A 134 -9.65 -9.46 -0.19
N LYS A 135 -8.97 -10.07 0.80
CA LYS A 135 -8.63 -11.50 0.79
C LYS A 135 -9.66 -12.34 1.52
N GLU A 136 -10.25 -11.77 2.56
CA GLU A 136 -11.05 -12.49 3.55
C GLU A 136 -12.55 -12.39 3.24
N LEU A 137 -12.97 -11.39 2.45
CA LEU A 137 -14.36 -11.16 2.07
C LEU A 137 -14.50 -11.10 0.54
N LEU A 138 -15.66 -11.50 0.04
CA LEU A 138 -15.98 -11.45 -1.40
C LEU A 138 -16.20 -10.02 -1.93
N GLU A 139 -16.46 -9.07 -1.04
CA GLU A 139 -16.70 -7.67 -1.39
C GLU A 139 -15.68 -6.78 -0.69
N ARG A 140 -15.11 -5.82 -1.43
CA ARG A 140 -14.23 -4.79 -0.87
C ARG A 140 -15.00 -3.96 0.15
N ARG A 141 -14.49 -3.93 1.38
CA ARG A 141 -15.08 -3.18 2.50
C ARG A 141 -13.99 -2.42 3.21
N HIS A 142 -14.35 -1.32 3.84
CA HIS A 142 -13.40 -0.49 4.54
C HIS A 142 -13.61 -0.61 6.04
N ILE A 143 -12.53 -0.77 6.79
CA ILE A 143 -12.53 -0.75 8.24
C ILE A 143 -12.89 0.66 8.70
N LYS A 144 -14.01 0.76 9.41
CA LYS A 144 -14.50 1.99 10.03
C LYS A 144 -13.87 2.21 11.40
N GLN A 145 -13.84 1.15 12.19
CA GLN A 145 -13.46 1.18 13.60
C GLN A 145 -13.05 -0.22 14.06
N VAL A 146 -12.07 -0.27 14.97
CA VAL A 146 -11.67 -1.49 15.67
C VAL A 146 -11.53 -1.20 17.16
N SER A 147 -12.08 -2.07 17.99
CA SER A 147 -11.87 -2.12 19.44
C SER A 147 -11.34 -3.49 19.83
N ILE A 148 -10.22 -3.53 20.55
CA ILE A 148 -9.62 -4.75 21.09
C ILE A 148 -9.41 -4.54 22.59
N GLU A 149 -9.91 -5.49 23.37
CA GLU A 149 -9.80 -5.53 24.82
C GLU A 149 -8.59 -6.37 25.27
N ARG A 150 -8.22 -6.23 26.55
CA ARG A 150 -7.07 -6.94 27.14
C ARG A 150 -7.26 -8.45 27.31
N ASP A 151 -8.49 -8.95 27.20
CA ASP A 151 -8.78 -10.38 27.27
C ASP A 151 -8.71 -11.06 25.88
N GLY A 152 -8.37 -10.30 24.83
CA GLY A 152 -8.32 -10.78 23.46
C GLY A 152 -9.64 -10.65 22.70
N THR A 153 -10.72 -10.26 23.37
CA THR A 153 -11.99 -9.98 22.70
C THR A 153 -11.93 -8.67 21.94
N GLY A 154 -12.73 -8.55 20.89
CA GLY A 154 -12.77 -7.34 20.10
C GLY A 154 -13.85 -7.33 19.05
N LYS A 155 -14.08 -6.14 18.50
CA LYS A 155 -15.08 -5.87 17.46
C LYS A 155 -14.47 -5.00 16.37
N MET A 156 -14.75 -5.35 15.12
CA MET A 156 -14.40 -4.58 13.94
C MET A 156 -15.68 -4.24 13.20
N THR A 157 -15.86 -2.95 12.90
CA THR A 157 -16.98 -2.48 12.08
C THR A 157 -16.46 -2.11 10.70
N LEU A 158 -17.09 -2.68 9.68
CA LEU A 158 -16.77 -2.44 8.27
C LEU A 158 -17.92 -1.66 7.61
N TYR A 159 -17.57 -0.73 6.72
CA TYR A 159 -18.54 -0.06 5.86
C TYR A 159 -18.36 -0.47 4.39
N GLY A 160 -19.47 -0.42 3.65
CA GLY A 160 -19.61 -0.81 2.25
C GLY A 160 -21.05 -0.56 1.82
N LYS A 161 -21.66 -1.47 1.05
CA LYS A 161 -23.11 -1.40 0.77
C LYS A 161 -23.97 -1.46 2.04
N GLU A 162 -23.53 -2.28 3.00
CA GLU A 162 -24.16 -2.47 4.31
C GLU A 162 -23.08 -2.45 5.39
N VAL A 163 -23.46 -2.13 6.63
CA VAL A 163 -22.54 -2.23 7.77
C VAL A 163 -22.37 -3.70 8.14
N LEU A 164 -21.12 -4.17 8.24
CA LEU A 164 -20.80 -5.52 8.70
C LEU A 164 -20.01 -5.43 10.01
N SER A 165 -20.42 -6.24 10.98
CA SER A 165 -19.75 -6.38 12.28
C SER A 165 -19.00 -7.70 12.32
N LEU A 166 -17.73 -7.65 12.71
CA LEU A 166 -16.92 -8.83 12.97
C LEU A 166 -16.45 -8.82 14.44
N VAL A 167 -16.33 -10.00 15.02
CA VAL A 167 -15.85 -10.23 16.39
C VAL A 167 -14.64 -11.15 16.40
N THR A 168 -13.83 -11.03 17.45
CA THR A 168 -12.64 -11.84 17.70
C THR A 168 -12.57 -12.23 19.16
N THR A 169 -11.90 -13.35 19.46
CA THR A 169 -11.48 -13.75 20.80
C THR A 169 -9.97 -13.94 20.92
N ASP A 170 -9.19 -13.63 19.87
CA ASP A 170 -7.75 -13.83 19.80
C ASP A 170 -6.95 -12.58 19.37
N TYR A 171 -7.42 -11.39 19.76
CA TYR A 171 -6.88 -10.08 19.39
C TYR A 171 -6.95 -9.76 17.90
N GLY A 172 -7.87 -10.36 17.15
CA GLY A 172 -8.07 -10.07 15.73
C GLY A 172 -7.10 -10.83 14.83
N VAL A 173 -6.50 -11.91 15.33
CA VAL A 173 -5.80 -12.88 14.47
C VAL A 173 -6.81 -13.60 13.59
N ARG A 174 -8.01 -13.84 14.11
CA ARG A 174 -9.16 -14.34 13.36
C ARG A 174 -10.38 -13.46 13.63
N TRP A 175 -11.17 -13.28 12.58
CA TRP A 175 -12.42 -12.52 12.65
C TRP A 175 -13.58 -13.41 12.24
N HIS A 176 -14.67 -13.33 12.99
CA HIS A 176 -15.93 -14.03 12.74
C HIS A 176 -17.06 -13.01 12.62
N ARG A 177 -18.13 -13.34 11.90
CA ARG A 177 -19.32 -12.49 11.91
C ARG A 177 -19.96 -12.55 13.30
N ASP A 178 -20.37 -11.38 13.79
CA ASP A 178 -21.20 -11.21 14.99
C ASP A 178 -22.59 -11.83 14.78
#